data_AF-A0A1F4RCF8-F1
#
_entry.id   AF-A0A1F4RCF8-F1
#
_cell.length_a   1.000
_cell.length_b   1.000
_cell.length_c   1.000
_cell.angle_alpha   90.00
_cell.angle_beta   90.00
_cell.angle_gamma   90.00
#
_symmetry.space_group_name_H-M   'P 1'
#
loop_
_entity.id
_entity.type
_entity.pdbx_description
1 polymer ?
#
loop_
_entity_poly.entity_id
_entity_poly.type
_entity_poly.pdbx_seq_one_letter_code
_entity_poly.pdbx_strand_id
1 'polypeptide(L)'
;MRFLLLVSLISIFSSSALFATPKYLESFKKNYPDAAGTKLAACSTCHPVKGKMKEQGPFALDFKNAGHNFAKIADIDSDQDRFTNFEEIVAGTFPQDKTDKPNIPFLIKQIKELKQEVERLKTKVKE
;
A
#
# COMPACT_ATOMS: atom_id res chain seq x y z
N MET A 1 -42.78 13.82 34.87
CA MET A 1 -42.17 14.78 33.90
C MET A 1 -40.64 14.92 34.00
N ARG A 2 -39.90 14.14 34.81
CA ARG A 2 -38.42 14.28 34.93
C ARG A 2 -37.60 13.09 34.43
N PHE A 3 -38.21 11.94 34.15
CA PHE A 3 -37.53 10.75 33.60
C PHE A 3 -37.67 10.59 32.08
N LEU A 4 -38.55 11.36 31.44
CA LEU A 4 -38.80 11.31 29.99
C LEU A 4 -37.92 12.25 29.16
N LEU A 5 -36.95 12.93 29.78
CA LEU A 5 -36.03 13.85 29.10
C LEU A 5 -34.58 13.34 29.00
N LEU A 6 -34.24 12.20 29.62
CA LEU A 6 -32.85 11.71 29.66
C LEU A 6 -32.54 10.58 28.66
N VAL A 7 -33.55 9.99 28.01
CA VAL A 7 -33.34 8.85 27.08
C VAL A 7 -33.19 9.30 25.62
N SER A 8 -33.51 10.56 25.30
CA SER A 8 -33.50 11.04 23.90
C SER A 8 -32.13 11.54 23.39
N LEU A 9 -31.08 11.58 24.23
CA LEU A 9 -29.81 12.24 23.88
C LEU A 9 -28.65 11.28 23.58
N ILE A 10 -28.86 9.96 23.59
CA ILE A 10 -27.79 8.95 23.42
C ILE A 10 -28.04 8.11 22.15
N SER A 11 -28.25 8.73 21.00
CA SER A 11 -28.42 7.97 19.73
C SER A 11 -27.69 8.55 18.53
N ILE A 12 -26.76 9.49 18.72
CA ILE A 12 -26.04 10.12 17.59
C ILE A 12 -24.54 9.92 17.73
N PHE A 13 -24.03 8.70 17.84
CA PHE A 13 -22.58 8.44 17.63
C PHE A 13 -22.34 6.99 17.20
N SER A 14 -22.79 6.64 16.01
CA SER A 14 -22.26 5.48 15.27
C SER A 14 -22.40 5.71 13.77
N SER A 15 -21.90 6.86 13.31
CA SER A 15 -21.66 7.09 11.89
C SER A 15 -20.33 6.42 11.55
N SER A 16 -20.34 5.10 11.33
CA SER A 16 -19.22 4.46 10.64
C SER A 16 -19.19 5.05 9.23
N ALA A 17 -18.29 6.01 9.01
CA ALA A 17 -18.02 6.57 7.71
C ALA A 17 -17.47 5.43 6.83
N LEU A 18 -18.37 4.79 6.08
CA LEU A 18 -18.01 3.88 5.00
C LEU A 18 -17.51 4.77 3.85
N PHE A 19 -16.20 5.02 3.83
CA PHE A 19 -15.56 5.62 2.66
C PHE A 19 -15.70 4.64 1.50
N ALA A 20 -16.39 5.04 0.43
CA ALA A 20 -16.52 4.24 -0.78
C ALA A 20 -15.16 4.21 -1.50
N THR A 21 -14.33 3.24 -1.12
CA THR A 21 -13.05 2.96 -1.75
C THR A 21 -13.28 2.30 -3.11
N PRO A 22 -12.58 2.71 -4.18
CA PRO A 22 -12.72 2.07 -5.48
C PRO A 22 -12.45 0.57 -5.42
N LYS A 23 -13.25 -0.25 -6.12
CA LYS A 23 -13.16 -1.72 -6.11
C LYS A 23 -11.74 -2.25 -6.34
N TYR A 24 -10.98 -1.64 -7.26
CA TYR A 24 -9.62 -2.07 -7.56
C TYR A 24 -8.61 -1.66 -6.48
N LEU A 25 -8.85 -0.58 -5.74
CA LEU A 25 -8.02 -0.22 -4.60
C LEU A 25 -8.22 -1.22 -3.46
N GLU A 26 -9.46 -1.66 -3.20
CA GLU A 26 -9.71 -2.73 -2.23
C GLU A 26 -9.13 -4.07 -2.68
N SER A 27 -9.21 -4.37 -3.98
CA SER A 27 -8.54 -5.53 -4.56
C SER A 27 -7.02 -5.46 -4.37
N PHE A 28 -6.42 -4.28 -4.55
CA PHE A 28 -5.00 -4.05 -4.33
C PHE A 28 -4.63 -4.33 -2.87
N LYS A 29 -5.31 -3.69 -1.91
CA LYS A 29 -5.08 -3.91 -0.46
C LYS A 29 -5.25 -5.37 -0.06
N LYS A 30 -6.18 -6.10 -0.67
CA LYS A 30 -6.39 -7.53 -0.41
C LYS A 30 -5.24 -8.40 -0.94
N ASN A 31 -4.66 -8.06 -2.09
CA ASN A 31 -3.53 -8.80 -2.66
C ASN A 31 -2.19 -8.42 -1.99
N TYR A 32 -2.09 -7.18 -1.50
CA TYR A 32 -0.90 -6.64 -0.84
C TYR A 32 -1.28 -6.08 0.54
N PRO A 33 -1.53 -6.96 1.53
CA PRO A 33 -2.00 -6.53 2.86
C PRO A 33 -0.99 -5.61 3.57
N ASP A 34 0.31 -5.84 3.37
CA ASP A 34 1.37 -5.01 3.95
C ASP A 34 1.39 -3.58 3.36
N ALA A 35 0.84 -3.40 2.15
CA ALA A 35 0.70 -2.10 1.50
C ALA A 35 -0.56 -1.34 1.96
N ALA A 36 -1.52 -1.98 2.61
CA ALA A 36 -2.83 -1.40 2.92
C ALA A 36 -2.80 -0.22 3.90
N GLY A 37 -1.69 -0.06 4.64
CA GLY A 37 -1.45 1.06 5.56
C GLY A 37 -0.40 2.06 5.09
N THR A 38 0.07 1.97 3.84
CA THR A 38 1.16 2.80 3.32
C THR A 38 0.67 3.80 2.26
N LYS A 39 1.58 4.60 1.71
CA LYS A 39 1.27 5.50 0.57
C LYS A 39 0.75 4.75 -0.67
N LEU A 40 0.99 3.44 -0.76
CA LEU A 40 0.54 2.59 -1.85
C LEU A 40 -0.96 2.26 -1.77
N ALA A 41 -1.60 2.44 -0.62
CA ALA A 41 -3.04 2.26 -0.45
C ALA A 41 -3.87 3.45 -0.97
N ALA A 42 -3.45 4.08 -2.07
CA ALA A 42 -4.05 5.28 -2.61
C ALA A 42 -4.28 5.17 -4.13
N CYS A 43 -5.12 6.06 -4.66
CA CYS A 43 -5.38 6.13 -6.11
C CYS A 43 -4.12 6.35 -6.93
N SER A 44 -3.08 6.96 -6.33
CA SER A 44 -1.79 7.19 -6.98
C SER A 44 -1.17 5.92 -7.52
N THR A 45 -1.30 4.78 -6.83
CA THR A 45 -0.77 3.48 -7.29
C THR A 45 -1.26 3.07 -8.68
N CYS A 46 -2.46 3.50 -9.07
CA CYS A 46 -3.00 3.23 -10.39
C CYS A 46 -3.04 4.47 -11.31
N HIS A 47 -2.94 5.67 -10.74
CA HIS A 47 -3.17 6.93 -11.44
C HIS A 47 -2.00 7.90 -11.26
N PRO A 48 -1.53 8.59 -12.32
CA PRO A 48 -0.44 9.53 -12.19
C PRO A 48 -0.78 10.69 -11.23
N VAL A 49 0.14 10.98 -10.30
CA VAL A 49 -0.06 11.98 -9.23
C VAL A 49 -0.19 13.42 -9.76
N LYS A 50 0.26 13.71 -11.00
CA LYS A 50 0.30 15.06 -11.61
C LYS A 50 -1.06 15.56 -12.16
N GLY A 51 -2.15 15.37 -11.41
CA GLY A 51 -3.48 15.93 -11.75
C GLY A 51 -4.23 15.19 -12.86
N LYS A 52 -3.75 14.02 -13.28
CA LYS A 52 -4.32 13.21 -14.37
C LYS A 52 -5.04 11.97 -13.83
N MET A 53 -5.87 12.15 -12.81
CA MET A 53 -6.64 11.04 -12.20
C MET A 53 -7.64 10.37 -13.17
N LYS A 54 -7.92 10.99 -14.32
CA LYS A 54 -8.70 10.37 -15.42
C LYS A 54 -7.87 9.42 -16.28
N GLU A 55 -6.55 9.50 -16.22
CA GLU A 55 -5.62 8.67 -17.00
C GLU A 55 -5.16 7.50 -16.13
N GLN A 56 -4.97 6.34 -16.76
CA GLN A 56 -4.36 5.18 -16.11
C GLN A 56 -2.84 5.29 -16.20
N GLY A 57 -2.13 5.04 -15.10
CA GLY A 57 -0.68 4.87 -15.12
C GLY A 57 -0.29 3.54 -15.79
N PRO A 58 1.00 3.34 -16.11
CA PRO A 58 1.46 2.10 -16.75
C PRO A 58 1.11 0.84 -15.96
N PHE A 59 1.29 0.85 -14.62
CA PHE A 59 0.86 -0.27 -13.76
C PHE A 59 -0.62 -0.62 -13.92
N ALA A 60 -1.49 0.39 -13.94
CA ALA A 60 -2.92 0.18 -14.11
C ALA A 60 -3.29 -0.30 -15.52
N LEU A 61 -2.51 0.07 -16.53
CA LEU A 61 -2.67 -0.42 -17.89
C LEU A 61 -2.30 -1.89 -17.99
N ASP A 62 -1.17 -2.30 -17.43
CA ASP A 62 -0.76 -3.71 -17.38
C ASP A 62 -1.75 -4.54 -16.58
N PHE A 63 -2.20 -4.03 -15.43
CA PHE A 63 -3.24 -4.67 -14.63
C PHE A 63 -4.53 -4.89 -15.43
N LYS A 64 -4.99 -3.87 -16.17
CA LYS A 64 -6.15 -3.97 -17.05
C LYS A 64 -5.94 -5.00 -18.16
N ASN A 65 -4.79 -4.96 -18.84
CA ASN A 65 -4.45 -5.86 -19.95
C ASN A 65 -4.32 -7.32 -19.48
N ALA A 66 -3.90 -7.53 -18.24
CA ALA A 66 -3.83 -8.84 -17.60
C ALA A 66 -5.19 -9.39 -17.14
N GLY A 67 -6.29 -8.66 -17.38
CA GLY A 67 -7.62 -9.03 -16.91
C GLY A 67 -7.84 -8.76 -15.43
N HIS A 68 -7.21 -7.71 -14.89
CA HIS A 68 -7.27 -7.32 -13.48
C HIS A 68 -6.71 -8.38 -12.53
N ASN A 69 -5.56 -8.98 -12.90
CA ASN A 69 -4.87 -9.98 -12.10
C ASN A 69 -3.46 -9.50 -11.73
N PHE A 70 -3.24 -9.20 -10.45
CA PHE A 70 -1.96 -8.69 -9.94
C PHE A 70 -0.81 -9.71 -10.08
N ALA A 71 -1.09 -11.01 -9.91
CA ALA A 71 -0.06 -12.04 -10.04
C ALA A 71 0.53 -12.10 -11.46
N LYS A 72 -0.25 -11.78 -12.49
CA LYS A 72 0.22 -11.75 -13.89
C LYS A 72 1.14 -10.58 -14.22
N ILE A 73 1.13 -9.53 -13.41
CA ILE A 73 1.93 -8.33 -13.63
C ILE A 73 3.02 -8.15 -12.58
N ALA A 74 3.13 -9.06 -11.61
CA ALA A 74 4.07 -8.95 -10.50
C ALA A 74 5.52 -8.81 -10.98
N ASP A 75 5.91 -9.57 -12.00
CA ASP A 75 7.26 -9.60 -12.58
C ASP A 75 7.45 -8.60 -13.75
N ILE A 76 6.46 -7.75 -14.02
CA ILE A 76 6.56 -6.70 -15.04
C ILE A 76 7.16 -5.45 -14.39
N ASP A 77 8.11 -4.82 -15.07
CA ASP A 77 8.56 -3.46 -14.81
C ASP A 77 7.67 -2.49 -15.60
N SER A 78 6.52 -2.15 -15.01
CA SER A 78 5.46 -1.40 -15.71
C SER A 78 5.93 -0.01 -16.06
N ASP A 79 6.57 0.68 -15.12
CA ASP A 79 7.01 2.03 -15.36
C ASP A 79 8.36 2.11 -16.06
N GLN A 80 9.14 1.04 -16.20
CA GLN A 80 10.45 0.97 -16.89
C GLN A 80 11.59 1.68 -16.15
N ASP A 81 11.66 1.49 -14.85
CA ASP A 81 12.72 2.05 -14.00
C ASP A 81 13.76 1.03 -13.52
N ARG A 82 13.61 -0.22 -13.99
CA ARG A 82 14.41 -1.43 -13.72
C ARG A 82 14.02 -2.21 -12.47
N PHE A 83 12.89 -1.88 -11.85
CA PHE A 83 12.31 -2.68 -10.77
C PHE A 83 10.97 -3.24 -11.21
N THR A 84 10.71 -4.48 -10.83
CA THR A 84 9.41 -5.09 -11.07
C THR A 84 8.36 -4.51 -10.12
N ASN A 85 7.10 -4.57 -10.54
CA ASN A 85 5.97 -4.13 -9.73
C ASN A 85 5.98 -4.73 -8.33
N PHE A 86 6.33 -6.01 -8.20
CA PHE A 86 6.44 -6.67 -6.90
C PHE A 86 7.57 -6.09 -6.04
N GLU A 87 8.76 -5.90 -6.61
CA GLU A 87 9.91 -5.33 -5.89
C GLU A 87 9.59 -3.93 -5.37
N GLU A 88 8.89 -3.12 -6.17
CA GLU A 88 8.47 -1.79 -5.78
C GLU A 88 7.41 -1.80 -4.68
N ILE A 89 6.36 -2.61 -4.82
CA ILE A 89 5.32 -2.72 -3.80
C ILE A 89 5.90 -3.18 -2.46
N VAL A 90 6.84 -4.13 -2.48
CA VAL A 90 7.55 -4.59 -1.27
C VAL A 90 8.47 -3.50 -0.71
N ALA A 91 9.13 -2.72 -1.57
CA ALA A 91 9.95 -1.58 -1.16
C ALA A 91 9.13 -0.35 -0.73
N GLY A 92 7.82 -0.39 -0.88
CA GLY A 92 6.93 0.73 -0.56
C GLY A 92 7.01 1.86 -1.58
N THR A 93 7.36 1.57 -2.84
CA THR A 93 7.46 2.53 -3.95
C THR A 93 6.40 2.28 -5.02
N PHE A 94 6.15 3.29 -5.84
CA PHE A 94 5.01 3.35 -6.74
C PHE A 94 5.33 2.69 -8.10
N PRO A 95 4.70 1.53 -8.45
CA PRO A 95 4.97 0.79 -9.69
C PRO A 95 4.64 1.49 -11.02
N GLN A 96 4.19 2.74 -10.93
CA GLN A 96 3.75 3.57 -12.03
C GLN A 96 4.55 4.88 -12.15
N ASP A 97 5.52 5.12 -11.27
CA ASP A 97 6.28 6.35 -11.18
C ASP A 97 7.79 6.10 -11.12
N LYS A 98 8.45 6.21 -12.29
CA LYS A 98 9.91 6.01 -12.48
C LYS A 98 10.82 6.77 -11.49
N THR A 99 10.28 7.78 -10.80
CA THR A 99 11.02 8.62 -9.86
C THR A 99 10.90 8.15 -8.41
N ASP A 100 9.92 7.30 -8.10
CA ASP A 100 9.70 6.72 -6.78
C ASP A 100 10.05 5.24 -6.82
N LYS A 101 11.28 4.90 -6.45
CA LYS A 101 11.85 3.58 -6.67
C LYS A 101 12.72 3.06 -5.54
N PRO A 102 12.98 1.74 -5.46
CA PRO A 102 13.75 1.16 -4.38
C PRO A 102 15.11 1.82 -4.18
N ASN A 103 15.34 2.37 -2.97
CA ASN A 103 16.64 2.89 -2.58
C ASN A 103 17.54 1.75 -2.10
N ILE A 104 18.21 1.08 -3.04
CA ILE A 104 19.06 -0.09 -2.77
C ILE A 104 20.12 0.17 -1.69
N PRO A 105 20.89 1.28 -1.70
CA PRO A 105 21.83 1.58 -0.62
C PRO A 105 21.18 1.66 0.77
N PHE A 106 20.00 2.26 0.87
CA PHE A 106 19.26 2.36 2.13
C PHE A 106 18.77 1.00 2.61
N LEU A 107 18.20 0.18 1.73
CA LEU A 107 17.76 -1.18 2.06
C LEU A 107 18.93 -2.06 2.55
N ILE A 108 20.09 -1.98 1.89
CA ILE A 108 21.30 -2.69 2.33
C ILE A 108 21.72 -2.24 3.74
N LYS A 109 21.63 -0.94 4.04
CA LYS A 109 21.94 -0.41 5.38
C LYS A 109 20.99 -1.00 6.42
N GLN A 110 19.68 -0.96 6.18
CA GLN A 110 18.68 -1.52 7.10
C GLN A 110 18.89 -3.02 7.34
N ILE A 111 19.19 -3.80 6.30
CA ILE A 111 19.47 -5.23 6.43
C ILE A 111 20.70 -5.48 7.33
N LYS A 112 21.74 -4.67 7.22
CA LYS A 112 22.94 -4.79 8.07
C LYS A 112 22.61 -4.50 9.53
N GLU A 113 21.85 -3.44 9.80
CA GLU A 113 21.42 -3.06 11.15
C GLU A 113 20.52 -4.14 11.78
N LEU A 114 19.56 -4.68 11.01
CA LEU A 114 18.70 -5.78 11.47
C LEU A 114 19.49 -7.05 11.78
N LYS A 115 20.51 -7.39 10.98
CA LYS A 115 21.38 -8.55 11.26
C LYS A 115 22.13 -8.39 12.58
N GLN A 116 22.64 -7.19 12.86
CA GLN A 116 23.31 -6.90 14.14
C GLN A 116 22.35 -7.02 15.32
N GLU A 117 21.12 -6.51 15.17
CA GLU A 117 20.07 -6.61 16.18
C GLU A 117 19.69 -8.07 16.48
N VAL A 118 19.53 -8.89 15.45
CA VAL A 118 19.22 -10.32 15.60
C VAL A 118 20.31 -11.05 16.40
N GLU A 119 21.58 -10.78 16.12
CA GLU A 119 22.69 -11.38 16.89
C GLU A 119 22.69 -10.93 18.36
N ARG A 120 22.40 -9.65 18.62
CA ARG A 120 22.26 -9.13 19.99
C ARG A 120 21.09 -9.79 20.74
N LEU A 121 19.97 -10.05 20.07
CA LEU A 121 18.84 -10.72 20.71
C LEU A 121 19.13 -12.20 20.98
N LYS A 122 19.85 -12.88 20.08
CA LYS A 122 20.28 -14.26 20.28
C LYS A 122 21.17 -14.45 21.51
N THR A 123 22.02 -13.47 21.84
CA THR A 123 22.83 -13.55 23.08
C THR A 123 21.96 -13.40 24.32
N LYS A 124 21.00 -12.46 24.30
CA LYS A 124 20.07 -12.22 25.43
C LYS A 124 19.13 -13.38 25.74
N VAL A 125 18.73 -14.16 24.74
CA VAL A 125 17.84 -15.32 24.93
C VAL A 125 18.57 -16.55 25.47
N LYS A 126 19.91 -16.55 25.40
CA LYS A 126 20.75 -17.64 25.93
C LYS A 126 21.13 -17.47 27.41
N GLU A 127 20.83 -16.31 27.99
CA GLU A 127 21.00 -15.98 29.42
C GLU A 127 19.68 -16.22 30.18
#